data_AF-A0A8J3K2E7-F1
#
_entry.id   AF-A0A8J3K2E7-F1
#
_cell.length_a   1.000
_cell.length_b   1.000
_cell.length_c   1.000
_cell.angle_alpha   90.00
_cell.angle_beta   90.00
_cell.angle_gamma   90.00
#
_symmetry.space_group_name_H-M   'P 1'
#
loop_
_entity.id
_entity.type
_entity.pdbx_description
1 polymer ?
#
loop_
_entity_poly.entity_id
_entity_poly.type
_entity_poly.pdbx_seq_one_letter_code
_entity_poly.pdbx_strand_id
1 'polypeptide(L)'
;MGTLGNGLPDLPPEWGEVVIPDDPAELAEEAERVRDELRAEARAARRAAWRARWRRRLHLPERIDDPDQPSLVLPLIVLAIAVVITLLSLLLIAWPGLTGGTPDAPQPGPPVRPAVSAPAATSPTSSPGVSLPPTPHPPGT
;
A
#
# COMPACT_ATOMS: atom_id res chain seq x y z
N MET A 1 6.21 -31.90 -49.23
CA MET A 1 5.69 -30.80 -48.38
C MET A 1 5.53 -29.61 -49.30
N GLY A 2 4.30 -29.37 -49.76
CA GLY A 2 4.03 -28.30 -50.72
C GLY A 2 4.21 -26.96 -50.01
N THR A 3 5.28 -26.25 -50.34
CA THR A 3 5.36 -24.82 -50.08
C THR A 3 4.59 -24.17 -51.21
N LEU A 4 3.54 -23.41 -50.91
CA LEU A 4 2.95 -22.55 -51.93
C LEU A 4 4.05 -21.58 -52.41
N GLY A 5 4.06 -21.16 -53.67
CA GLY A 5 5.16 -20.42 -54.31
C GLY A 5 5.59 -19.10 -53.64
N ASN A 6 5.00 -18.76 -52.49
CA ASN A 6 5.32 -17.65 -51.59
C ASN A 6 6.21 -18.03 -50.38
N GLY A 7 6.66 -19.29 -50.27
CA GLY A 7 7.52 -19.73 -49.16
C GLY A 7 6.77 -20.03 -47.85
N LEU A 8 5.45 -19.86 -47.80
CA LEU A 8 4.63 -20.24 -46.65
C LEU A 8 4.28 -21.73 -46.73
N PRO A 9 4.39 -22.48 -45.61
CA PRO A 9 3.90 -23.84 -45.56
C PRO A 9 2.40 -23.85 -45.87
N ASP A 10 1.98 -24.83 -46.67
CA ASP A 10 0.56 -25.06 -46.91
C ASP A 10 -0.17 -25.24 -45.57
N LEU A 11 -1.31 -24.57 -45.44
CA LEU A 11 -2.08 -24.59 -44.20
C LEU A 11 -2.70 -25.99 -44.06
N PRO A 12 -2.78 -26.54 -42.84
CA PRO A 12 -3.41 -27.83 -42.64
C PRO A 12 -4.85 -27.80 -43.16
N PRO A 13 -5.29 -28.82 -43.91
CA PRO A 13 -6.62 -28.83 -44.51
C PRO A 13 -7.74 -28.78 -43.45
N GLU A 14 -7.46 -29.19 -42.21
CA GLU A 14 -8.39 -29.10 -41.09
C GLU A 14 -8.68 -27.67 -40.59
N TRP A 15 -7.85 -26.67 -40.94
CA TRP A 15 -8.05 -25.29 -40.49
C TRP A 15 -9.10 -24.53 -41.32
N GLY A 16 -9.52 -25.10 -42.46
CA GLY A 16 -10.47 -24.46 -43.35
C GLY A 16 -9.92 -23.21 -44.04
N GLU A 17 -10.82 -22.41 -44.61
CA GLU A 17 -10.46 -21.18 -45.30
C GLU A 17 -10.00 -20.10 -44.30
N VAL A 18 -8.71 -19.76 -44.33
CA VAL A 18 -8.15 -18.67 -43.53
C VAL A 18 -8.39 -17.34 -44.26
N VAL A 19 -9.48 -16.66 -43.89
CA VAL A 19 -9.80 -15.32 -44.40
C VAL A 19 -9.06 -14.28 -43.55
N ILE A 20 -8.14 -13.55 -44.17
CA ILE A 20 -7.50 -12.39 -43.54
C ILE A 20 -8.37 -11.17 -43.86
N PRO A 21 -9.02 -10.53 -42.87
CA PRO A 21 -9.81 -9.33 -43.11
C PRO A 21 -8.93 -8.19 -43.63
N ASP A 22 -9.52 -7.33 -44.46
CA ASP A 22 -8.82 -6.21 -45.09
C ASP A 22 -8.39 -5.13 -44.07
N ASP A 23 -9.07 -5.04 -42.92
CA ASP A 23 -8.69 -4.20 -41.78
C ASP A 23 -8.27 -5.05 -40.56
N PRO A 24 -7.01 -4.98 -40.10
CA PRO A 24 -6.55 -5.72 -38.93
C PRO A 24 -7.20 -5.25 -37.61
N ALA A 25 -7.80 -4.06 -37.57
CA ALA A 25 -8.48 -3.55 -36.38
C ALA A 25 -9.70 -4.40 -36.01
N GLU A 26 -10.34 -5.04 -36.98
CA GLU A 26 -11.48 -5.95 -36.76
C GLU A 26 -11.08 -7.17 -35.90
N LEU A 27 -9.80 -7.59 -35.94
CA LEU A 27 -9.28 -8.68 -35.12
C LEU A 27 -8.84 -8.24 -33.71
N ALA A 28 -8.72 -6.93 -33.46
CA ALA A 28 -8.16 -6.44 -32.19
C ALA A 28 -9.05 -6.79 -31.00
N GLU A 29 -10.36 -6.63 -31.14
CA GLU A 29 -11.34 -6.95 -30.09
C GLU A 29 -11.35 -8.44 -29.75
N GLU A 30 -11.36 -9.30 -30.76
CA GLU A 30 -11.34 -10.75 -30.55
C GLU A 30 -10.01 -11.21 -29.95
N ALA A 31 -8.89 -10.62 -30.39
CA ALA A 31 -7.57 -10.89 -29.82
C ALA A 31 -7.44 -10.40 -28.37
N GLU A 32 -8.08 -9.30 -27.98
CA GLU A 32 -8.18 -8.88 -26.58
C GLU A 32 -8.94 -9.89 -25.75
N ARG A 33 -10.10 -10.35 -26.24
CA ARG A 33 -10.89 -11.38 -25.56
C ARG A 33 -10.09 -12.67 -25.32
N VAL A 34 -9.41 -13.19 -26.35
CA VAL A 34 -8.58 -14.40 -26.22
C VAL A 34 -7.42 -14.19 -25.24
N ARG A 35 -6.77 -13.02 -25.26
CA ARG A 35 -5.70 -12.71 -24.30
C ARG A 35 -6.20 -12.68 -22.86
N ASP A 36 -7.40 -12.15 -22.64
CA ASP A 36 -7.97 -12.07 -21.30
C ASP A 36 -8.43 -13.42 -20.77
N GLU A 37 -9.00 -14.26 -21.63
CA GLU A 37 -9.32 -15.65 -21.33
C GLU A 37 -8.07 -16.45 -20.94
N LEU A 38 -7.04 -16.44 -21.78
CA LEU A 38 -5.78 -17.13 -21.50
C LEU A 38 -5.08 -16.59 -20.25
N ARG A 39 -5.15 -15.28 -19.99
CA ARG A 39 -4.63 -14.71 -18.74
C ARG A 39 -5.43 -15.17 -17.53
N ALA A 40 -6.75 -15.33 -17.64
CA ALA A 40 -7.59 -15.83 -16.56
C ALA A 40 -7.26 -17.30 -16.25
N GLU A 41 -7.14 -18.13 -17.27
CA GLU A 41 -6.75 -19.54 -17.15
C GLU A 41 -5.35 -19.70 -16.58
N ALA A 42 -4.36 -18.95 -17.10
CA ALA A 42 -3.00 -18.98 -16.59
C ALA A 42 -2.94 -18.59 -15.11
N ARG A 43 -3.74 -17.60 -14.68
CA ARG A 43 -3.88 -17.22 -13.26
C ARG A 43 -4.52 -18.34 -12.43
N ALA A 44 -5.53 -19.03 -12.94
CA ALA A 44 -6.15 -20.16 -12.27
C ALA A 44 -5.18 -21.34 -12.13
N ALA A 45 -4.47 -21.70 -13.20
CA ALA A 45 -3.48 -22.77 -13.25
C ALA A 45 -2.32 -22.50 -12.28
N ARG A 46 -1.79 -21.27 -12.23
CA ARG A 46 -0.75 -20.87 -11.26
C ARG A 46 -1.23 -21.04 -9.82
N ARG A 47 -2.45 -20.59 -9.51
CA ARG A 47 -3.03 -20.73 -8.15
C ARG A 47 -3.23 -22.19 -7.78
N ALA A 48 -3.70 -23.03 -8.70
CA ALA A 48 -3.87 -24.46 -8.48
C ALA A 48 -2.52 -25.16 -8.26
N ALA A 49 -1.52 -24.85 -9.09
CA ALA A 49 -0.17 -25.40 -8.96
C ALA A 49 0.54 -24.96 -7.67
N TRP A 50 0.33 -23.72 -7.23
CA TRP A 50 0.84 -23.23 -5.95
C TRP A 50 0.17 -23.95 -4.77
N ARG A 51 -1.16 -24.10 -4.80
CA ARG A 51 -1.92 -24.85 -3.79
C ARG A 51 -1.50 -26.32 -3.73
N ALA A 52 -1.35 -26.99 -4.87
CA ALA A 52 -0.91 -28.38 -4.92
C ALA A 52 0.50 -28.55 -4.34
N ARG A 53 1.42 -27.63 -4.66
CA ARG A 53 2.78 -27.63 -4.08
C ARG A 53 2.78 -27.39 -2.58
N TRP A 54 1.98 -26.44 -2.10
CA TRP A 54 1.83 -26.18 -0.67
C TRP A 54 1.21 -27.36 0.08
N ARG A 55 0.19 -28.02 -0.50
CA ARG A 55 -0.41 -29.23 0.07
C ARG A 55 0.60 -30.37 0.19
N ARG A 56 1.38 -30.63 -0.86
CA ARG A 56 2.47 -31.63 -0.82
C ARG A 56 3.53 -31.27 0.20
N ARG A 57 3.87 -29.99 0.33
CA ARG A 57 4.90 -29.55 1.28
C ARG A 57 4.44 -29.59 2.73
N LEU A 58 3.15 -29.40 2.98
CA LEU A 58 2.57 -29.44 4.32
C LEU A 58 1.99 -30.80 4.71
N HIS A 59 2.12 -31.84 3.86
CA HIS A 59 1.51 -33.17 4.07
C HIS A 59 0.03 -33.05 4.54
N LEU A 60 -0.74 -32.17 3.90
CA LEU A 60 -2.17 -32.04 4.22
C LEU A 60 -2.87 -33.34 3.78
N PRO A 61 -3.62 -34.02 4.68
CA PRO A 61 -4.28 -35.27 4.34
C PRO A 61 -5.30 -35.06 3.20
N GLU A 62 -5.37 -36.03 2.29
CA GLU A 62 -6.22 -36.04 1.09
C GLU A 62 -7.72 -36.11 1.45
N ARG A 63 -8.06 -36.52 2.68
CA ARG A 63 -9.42 -36.84 3.13
C ARG A 63 -9.78 -36.01 4.37
N ILE A 64 -10.40 -34.85 4.14
CA ILE A 64 -10.92 -33.94 5.18
C ILE A 64 -12.40 -34.25 5.48
N ASP A 65 -13.05 -35.11 4.68
CA ASP A 65 -14.49 -35.42 4.74
C ASP A 65 -14.81 -36.79 5.37
N ASP A 66 -14.03 -37.26 6.34
CA ASP A 66 -14.48 -38.37 7.21
C ASP A 66 -15.22 -37.79 8.42
N PRO A 67 -16.55 -37.93 8.51
CA PRO A 67 -17.33 -37.42 9.64
C PRO A 67 -17.02 -38.16 10.96
N ASP A 68 -16.38 -39.33 10.88
CA ASP A 68 -16.11 -40.22 12.01
C ASP A 68 -14.68 -40.10 12.59
N GLN A 69 -13.80 -39.28 11.99
CA GLN A 69 -12.47 -39.03 12.56
C GLN A 69 -12.50 -37.77 13.43
N PRO A 70 -12.06 -37.84 14.71
CA PRO A 70 -12.00 -36.69 15.59
C PRO A 70 -11.01 -35.64 15.05
N SER A 71 -11.61 -34.69 14.34
CA SER A 71 -11.31 -33.26 14.37
C SER A 71 -9.84 -32.87 14.22
N LEU A 72 -9.18 -33.22 13.11
CA LEU A 72 -7.97 -32.50 12.70
C LEU A 72 -8.31 -31.08 12.17
N VAL A 73 -9.57 -30.89 11.75
CA VAL A 73 -10.13 -29.59 11.35
C VAL A 73 -10.13 -28.60 12.53
N LEU A 74 -10.45 -29.07 13.75
CA LEU A 74 -10.49 -28.21 14.94
C LEU A 74 -9.13 -27.59 15.30
N PRO A 75 -8.02 -28.34 15.48
CA PRO A 75 -6.71 -27.76 15.76
C PRO A 75 -6.19 -26.95 14.57
N LEU A 76 -6.53 -27.31 13.32
CA LEU A 76 -6.18 -26.52 12.15
C LEU A 76 -6.88 -25.16 12.16
N ILE A 77 -8.17 -25.10 12.50
CA ILE A 77 -8.94 -23.85 12.64
C ILE A 77 -8.36 -23.00 13.78
N VAL A 78 -8.09 -23.61 14.95
CA VAL A 78 -7.49 -22.89 16.08
C VAL A 78 -6.13 -22.32 15.70
N LEU A 79 -5.27 -23.11 15.05
CA LEU A 79 -3.96 -22.67 14.57
C LEU A 79 -4.10 -21.54 13.52
N ALA A 80 -5.02 -21.69 12.57
CA ALA A 80 -5.27 -20.69 11.54
C ALA A 80 -5.73 -19.37 12.16
N ILE A 81 -6.68 -19.40 13.10
CA ILE A 81 -7.15 -18.22 13.83
C ILE A 81 -5.99 -17.57 14.60
N ALA A 82 -5.20 -18.36 15.34
CA ALA A 82 -4.05 -17.86 16.07
C ALA A 82 -3.03 -17.17 15.15
N VAL A 83 -2.71 -17.77 14.01
CA VAL A 83 -1.81 -17.18 13.00
C VAL A 83 -2.41 -15.92 12.40
N VAL A 84 -3.71 -15.89 12.07
CA VAL A 84 -4.38 -14.69 11.54
C VAL A 84 -4.33 -13.54 12.54
N ILE A 85 -4.64 -13.79 13.82
CA ILE A 85 -4.57 -12.78 14.88
C ILE A 85 -3.13 -12.24 15.02
N THR A 86 -2.15 -13.15 14.97
CA THR A 86 -0.73 -12.80 15.07
C THR A 86 -0.29 -11.96 13.87
N LEU A 87 -0.65 -12.37 12.65
CA LEU A 87 -0.36 -11.63 11.43
C LEU A 87 -1.07 -10.28 11.40
N LEU A 88 -2.32 -10.19 11.86
CA LEU A 88 -3.02 -8.90 11.98
C LEU A 88 -2.25 -7.98 12.92
N SER A 89 -1.88 -8.47 14.11
CA SER A 89 -1.14 -7.69 15.11
C SER A 89 0.21 -7.20 14.55
N LEU A 90 0.94 -8.09 13.88
CA LEU A 90 2.18 -7.75 13.18
C LEU A 90 1.95 -6.77 12.03
N LEU A 91 0.86 -6.89 11.27
CA LEU A 91 0.53 -6.01 10.16
C LEU A 91 0.19 -4.60 10.64
N LEU A 92 -0.58 -4.48 11.72
CA LEU A 92 -0.88 -3.21 12.38
C LEU A 92 0.40 -2.50 12.86
N ILE A 93 1.38 -3.27 13.35
CA ILE A 93 2.68 -2.75 13.79
C ILE A 93 3.61 -2.43 12.62
N ALA A 94 3.66 -3.29 11.61
CA ALA A 94 4.60 -3.21 10.50
C ALA A 94 4.21 -2.14 9.48
N TRP A 95 2.92 -1.80 9.42
CA TRP A 95 2.41 -0.68 8.64
C TRP A 95 1.58 0.25 9.53
N PRO A 96 2.22 1.14 10.32
CA PRO A 96 1.50 2.20 11.03
C PRO A 96 0.75 3.13 10.07
N GLY A 97 1.09 3.12 8.77
CA GLY A 97 0.37 3.87 7.73
C GLY A 97 -1.02 3.33 7.35
N LEU A 98 -1.40 2.11 7.77
CA LEU A 98 -2.76 1.58 7.54
C LEU A 98 -3.75 2.00 8.63
N THR A 99 -3.26 2.33 9.83
CA THR A 99 -4.04 2.82 10.97
C THR A 99 -3.83 4.31 11.24
N GLY A 100 -2.94 4.96 10.49
CA GLY A 100 -2.54 6.37 10.58
C GLY A 100 -3.60 7.35 10.08
N GLY A 101 -4.78 7.35 10.70
CA GLY A 101 -5.80 8.38 10.57
C GLY A 101 -5.97 9.11 11.90
N THR A 102 -4.91 9.78 12.38
CA THR A 102 -4.94 11.03 13.18
C THR A 102 -3.49 11.37 13.53
N PRO A 103 -2.88 12.43 12.96
CA PRO A 103 -1.66 13.01 13.50
C PRO A 103 -1.91 13.46 14.94
N ASP A 104 -0.98 13.15 15.83
CA ASP A 104 -0.76 13.89 17.08
C ASP A 104 -0.98 15.38 16.81
N ALA A 105 -2.09 15.93 17.32
CA ALA A 105 -2.18 17.37 17.48
C ALA A 105 -1.14 17.72 18.56
N PRO A 106 -0.10 18.53 18.24
CA PRO A 106 0.88 18.90 19.23
C PRO A 106 0.15 19.63 20.36
N GLN A 107 0.34 19.09 21.56
CA GLN A 107 -0.14 19.63 22.82
C GLN A 107 0.13 21.15 22.88
N PRO A 108 -0.89 22.01 22.99
CA PRO A 108 -0.66 23.38 23.38
C PRO A 108 -0.13 23.33 24.81
N GLY A 109 1.17 23.54 24.97
CA GLY A 109 1.75 23.81 26.28
C GLY A 109 0.98 24.97 26.93
N PRO A 110 0.90 25.01 28.29
CA PRO A 110 0.25 26.10 28.98
C PRO A 110 0.83 27.43 28.47
N PRO A 111 -0.02 28.46 28.24
CA PRO A 111 0.45 29.72 27.69
C PRO A 111 1.58 30.23 28.58
N VAL A 112 2.79 30.34 28.01
CA VAL A 112 3.85 31.13 28.60
C VAL A 112 3.27 32.54 28.67
N ARG A 113 2.85 32.94 29.87
CA ARG A 113 2.49 34.32 30.15
C ARG A 113 3.67 35.17 29.69
N PRO A 114 3.52 36.08 28.71
CA PRO A 114 4.53 37.10 28.54
C PRO A 114 4.65 37.77 29.90
N ALA A 115 5.87 37.86 30.42
CA ALA A 115 6.13 38.70 31.58
C ALA A 115 5.47 40.03 31.27
N VAL A 116 4.48 40.38 32.08
CA VAL A 116 3.84 41.68 32.06
C VAL A 116 4.97 42.66 32.37
N SER A 117 5.63 43.16 31.33
CA SER A 117 6.18 44.51 31.36
C SER A 117 4.97 45.41 31.19
N ALA A 118 4.24 45.58 32.30
CA ALA A 118 3.26 46.63 32.40
C ALA A 118 3.99 47.96 32.16
N PRO A 119 3.58 48.74 31.15
CA PRO A 119 4.10 50.08 30.97
C PRO A 119 3.71 50.92 32.18
N ALA A 120 4.66 51.74 32.61
CA ALA A 120 4.46 52.78 33.60
C ALA A 120 3.20 53.60 33.29
N ALA A 121 2.23 53.55 34.19
CA ALA A 121 1.15 54.52 34.25
C ALA A 121 0.70 54.71 35.71
N THR A 122 1.60 55.22 36.56
CA THR A 122 1.22 56.09 37.67
C THR A 122 2.36 57.10 37.91
N SER A 123 2.15 58.33 37.46
CA SER A 123 2.66 59.51 38.18
C SER A 123 1.58 59.86 39.24
N PRO A 124 1.87 60.60 40.34
CA PRO A 124 3.04 61.44 40.60
C PRO A 124 3.65 61.27 42.01
N THR A 125 4.62 62.14 42.34
CA THR A 125 5.14 62.41 43.70
C THR A 125 6.22 61.47 44.23
N SER A 126 7.47 61.80 43.90
CA SER A 126 8.43 62.36 44.86
C SER A 126 9.79 62.59 44.18
N SER A 127 10.13 63.87 43.97
CA SER A 127 11.52 64.34 43.93
C SER A 127 12.16 64.21 45.33
N PRO A 128 13.47 64.45 45.54
CA PRO A 128 14.56 64.76 44.60
C PRO A 128 15.78 63.83 44.79
N GLY A 129 16.68 63.79 43.81
CA GLY A 129 17.88 62.94 43.90
C GLY A 129 18.96 63.34 42.93
N VAL A 130 19.41 64.58 43.08
CA VAL A 130 20.51 65.27 42.41
C VAL A 130 21.77 64.41 42.20
N SER A 131 22.25 64.27 40.97
CA SER A 131 23.65 64.58 40.58
C SER A 131 23.94 64.25 39.12
N LEU A 132 24.14 65.31 38.33
CA LEU A 132 24.95 65.33 37.10
C LEU A 132 26.44 65.08 37.47
N PRO A 133 27.32 64.62 36.55
CA PRO A 133 28.00 65.58 35.66
C PRO A 133 28.42 64.94 34.30
N PRO A 134 29.29 65.56 33.46
CA PRO A 134 28.90 66.04 32.14
C PRO A 134 29.57 65.28 30.98
N THR A 135 28.99 65.32 29.78
CA THR A 135 29.78 65.13 28.55
C THR A 135 29.18 65.93 27.40
N PRO A 136 29.79 67.06 27.03
CA PRO A 136 29.50 67.74 25.77
C PRO A 136 30.54 67.38 24.68
N HIS A 137 29.98 67.00 23.53
CA HIS A 137 30.44 67.22 22.15
C HIS A 137 31.82 66.71 21.66
N PRO A 138 31.83 66.26 20.40
CA PRO A 138 32.74 66.84 19.42
C PRO A 138 31.96 67.62 18.35
N PRO A 139 32.32 68.87 18.04
CA PRO A 139 31.92 69.52 16.81
C PRO A 139 33.03 69.44 15.74
N GLY A 140 32.62 69.47 14.48
CA GLY A 140 33.42 70.07 13.43
C GLY A 140 33.69 69.20 12.21
N THR A 141 32.97 69.53 11.14
CA THR A 141 33.45 69.76 9.75
C THR A 141 34.33 68.72 9.08
#